data_AF-A0A8J5JA29-F1
#
_entry.id   AF-A0A8J5JA29-F1
#
_cell.length_a   1.000
_cell.length_b   1.000
_cell.length_c   1.000
_cell.angle_alpha   90.00
_cell.angle_beta   90.00
_cell.angle_gamma   90.00
#
_symmetry.space_group_name_H-M   'P 1'
#
loop_
_entity.id
_entity.type
_entity.pdbx_description
1 polymer ?
#
loop_
_entity_poly.entity_id
_entity_poly.type
_entity_poly.pdbx_seq_one_letter_code
_entity_poly.pdbx_strand_id
1 'polypeptide(L)'
;MCLFDPKGQIKKYSDVYEIIDEYFHVRLELYSARREAIIEQLRYEMMILLNKTKFIAMVKASKIDQRKMPEALLLAALEKNFEADPCASGTGLSRYEYLVSMSYRSFTDENATRIKTLVKKREKEVKLIEATTAQQMWIDAIMDMLNRS
;
A
#
# COMPACT_ATOMS: atom_id res chain seq x y z
N MET A 1 -12.86 -38.96 4.94
CA MET A 1 -12.79 -38.33 3.60
C MET A 1 -11.31 -38.14 3.24
N CYS A 2 -10.88 -38.32 1.99
CA CYS A 2 -9.47 -38.13 1.60
C CYS A 2 -9.33 -36.83 0.79
N LEU A 3 -8.52 -35.89 1.27
CA LEU A 3 -8.31 -34.57 0.68
C LEU A 3 -6.83 -34.18 0.74
N PHE A 4 -6.44 -33.16 -0.01
CA PHE A 4 -5.12 -32.54 0.15
C PHE A 4 -5.13 -31.59 1.33
N ASP A 5 -4.12 -31.71 2.19
CA ASP A 5 -3.88 -30.79 3.29
C ASP A 5 -3.29 -29.44 2.77
N PRO A 6 -3.12 -28.42 3.62
CA PRO A 6 -2.55 -27.13 3.24
C PRO A 6 -1.11 -27.21 2.70
N LYS A 7 -0.40 -28.32 2.95
CA LYS A 7 0.96 -28.58 2.46
C LYS A 7 0.94 -29.37 1.13
N GLY A 8 -0.23 -29.68 0.59
CA GLY A 8 -0.41 -30.44 -0.64
C GLY A 8 -0.25 -31.95 -0.47
N GLN A 9 -0.30 -32.48 0.76
CA GLN A 9 -0.17 -33.91 1.04
C GLN A 9 -1.53 -34.58 1.17
N ILE A 10 -1.66 -35.82 0.70
CA ILE A 10 -2.91 -36.59 0.83
C ILE A 10 -3.10 -36.96 2.30
N LYS A 11 -4.18 -36.49 2.89
CA LYS A 11 -4.58 -36.78 4.27
C LYS A 11 -5.97 -37.40 4.29
N LYS A 12 -6.14 -38.44 5.12
CA LYS A 12 -7.44 -39.03 5.41
C LYS A 12 -7.99 -38.41 6.68
N TYR A 13 -9.13 -37.75 6.57
CA TYR A 13 -9.88 -37.13 7.66
C TYR A 13 -10.90 -38.10 8.23
N SER A 14 -10.96 -38.20 9.56
CA SER A 14 -11.88 -39.06 10.31
C SER A 14 -13.31 -38.53 10.24
N ASP A 15 -13.44 -37.22 10.40
CA ASP A 15 -14.70 -36.50 10.59
C ASP A 15 -14.64 -35.13 9.89
N VAL A 16 -15.80 -34.53 9.65
CA VAL A 16 -15.94 -33.22 9.00
C VAL A 16 -15.35 -32.10 9.87
N TYR A 17 -15.43 -32.21 11.20
CA TYR A 17 -14.88 -31.21 12.11
C TYR A 17 -13.36 -31.06 11.98
N GLU A 18 -12.62 -32.14 11.70
CA GLU A 18 -11.16 -32.06 11.47
C GLU A 18 -10.82 -31.22 10.24
N ILE A 19 -11.67 -31.25 9.21
CA ILE A 19 -11.50 -30.43 8.00
C ILE A 19 -11.77 -28.96 8.34
N ILE A 20 -12.82 -28.69 9.13
CA ILE A 20 -13.21 -27.33 9.53
C ILE A 20 -12.13 -26.70 10.41
N ASP A 21 -11.61 -27.42 11.39
CA ASP A 21 -10.57 -26.93 12.30
C ASP A 21 -9.28 -26.59 11.54
N GLU A 22 -8.84 -27.49 10.65
CA GLU A 22 -7.66 -27.25 9.82
C GLU A 22 -7.85 -26.06 8.86
N TYR A 23 -9.05 -25.96 8.25
CA TYR A 23 -9.40 -24.81 7.41
C TYR A 23 -9.41 -23.49 8.20
N PHE A 24 -9.96 -23.50 9.42
CA PHE A 24 -10.11 -22.31 10.25
C PHE A 24 -8.74 -21.67 10.56
N HIS A 25 -7.77 -22.48 10.99
CA HIS A 25 -6.43 -21.99 11.34
C HIS A 25 -5.74 -21.34 10.13
N VAL A 26 -5.71 -22.04 9.00
CA VAL A 26 -5.10 -21.52 7.76
C VAL A 26 -5.80 -20.25 7.30
N ARG A 27 -7.13 -20.22 7.36
CA ARG A 27 -7.91 -19.06 6.91
C ARG A 27 -7.62 -17.84 7.78
N LEU A 28 -7.55 -18.00 9.10
CA LEU A 28 -7.27 -16.91 10.03
C LEU A 28 -5.86 -16.34 9.84
N GLU A 29 -4.86 -17.19 9.61
CA GLU A 29 -3.49 -16.76 9.28
C GLU A 29 -3.46 -15.95 7.98
N LEU A 30 -4.17 -16.41 6.94
CA LEU A 30 -4.28 -15.67 5.67
C LEU A 30 -4.99 -14.32 5.83
N TYR A 31 -6.00 -14.19 6.70
CA TYR A 31 -6.61 -12.90 6.99
C TYR A 31 -5.66 -11.96 7.74
N SER A 32 -4.82 -12.50 8.61
CA SER A 32 -3.79 -11.72 9.31
C SER A 32 -2.76 -11.19 8.31
N ALA A 33 -2.21 -12.05 7.45
CA ALA A 33 -1.29 -11.66 6.39
C ALA A 33 -1.94 -10.66 5.40
N ARG A 34 -3.21 -10.86 5.04
CA ARG A 34 -3.97 -9.93 4.19
C ARG A 34 -4.10 -8.56 4.84
N ARG A 35 -4.39 -8.48 6.13
CA ARG A 35 -4.52 -7.22 6.87
C ARG A 35 -3.21 -6.45 6.84
N GLU A 36 -2.09 -7.13 7.11
CA GLU A 36 -0.75 -6.53 7.06
C GLU A 36 -0.44 -6.00 5.66
N ALA A 37 -0.66 -6.79 4.62
CA ALA A 37 -0.46 -6.37 3.23
C ALA A 37 -1.31 -5.14 2.85
N ILE A 38 -2.57 -5.06 3.32
CA ILE A 38 -3.42 -3.88 3.10
C ILE A 38 -2.84 -2.65 3.79
N ILE A 39 -2.38 -2.78 5.04
CA ILE A 39 -1.78 -1.67 5.78
C ILE A 39 -0.50 -1.19 5.07
N GLU A 40 0.37 -2.11 4.66
CA GLU A 40 1.60 -1.80 3.93
C GLU A 40 1.30 -1.08 2.61
N GLN A 41 0.33 -1.58 1.84
CA GLN A 41 -0.09 -0.94 0.60
C GLN A 41 -0.60 0.49 0.84
N LEU A 42 -1.48 0.68 1.84
CA LEU A 42 -2.01 2.00 2.17
C LEU A 42 -0.93 2.97 2.64
N ARG A 43 0.05 2.49 3.43
CA ARG A 43 1.20 3.28 3.88
C ARG A 43 2.11 3.67 2.72
N TYR A 44 2.40 2.73 1.82
CA TYR A 44 3.15 3.00 0.59
C TYR A 44 2.47 4.08 -0.25
N GLU A 45 1.17 3.94 -0.52
CA GLU A 45 0.42 4.95 -1.27
C GLU A 45 0.44 6.32 -0.59
N MET A 46 0.31 6.35 0.75
CA MET A 46 0.39 7.59 1.52
C MET A 46 1.78 8.24 1.41
N MET A 47 2.86 7.47 1.51
CA MET A 47 4.23 7.95 1.32
C MET A 47 4.41 8.60 -0.07
N ILE A 48 3.94 7.94 -1.13
CA ILE A 48 3.99 8.49 -2.49
C ILE A 48 3.23 9.81 -2.59
N LEU A 49 2.02 9.90 -2.03
CA LEU A 49 1.21 11.13 -2.06
C LEU A 49 1.83 12.27 -1.25
N LEU A 50 2.43 11.96 -0.09
CA LEU A 50 3.15 12.93 0.74
C LEU A 50 4.38 13.46 0.01
N ASN A 51 5.17 12.58 -0.60
CA ASN A 51 6.34 12.96 -1.38
C ASN A 51 5.94 13.83 -2.59
N LYS A 52 4.88 13.48 -3.31
CA LYS A 52 4.34 14.30 -4.41
C LYS A 52 3.92 15.70 -3.93
N THR A 53 3.24 15.79 -2.79
CA THR A 53 2.81 17.07 -2.21
C THR A 53 4.02 17.94 -1.85
N LYS A 54 5.03 17.34 -1.20
CA LYS A 54 6.27 18.01 -0.81
C LYS A 54 7.06 18.44 -2.05
N PHE A 55 7.11 17.62 -3.09
CA PHE A 55 7.80 17.92 -4.34
C PHE A 55 7.18 19.10 -5.07
N ILE A 56 5.84 19.11 -5.22
CA ILE A 56 5.11 20.26 -5.78
C ILE A 56 5.45 21.55 -5.02
N ALA A 57 5.45 21.51 -3.68
CA ALA A 57 5.79 22.67 -2.86
C ALA A 57 7.24 23.16 -3.08
N MET A 58 8.21 22.24 -3.23
CA MET A 58 9.61 22.62 -3.49
C MET A 58 9.83 23.18 -4.90
N VAL A 59 9.15 22.62 -5.90
CA VAL A 59 9.20 23.14 -7.28
C VAL A 59 8.58 24.54 -7.33
N LYS A 60 7.43 24.76 -6.69
CA LYS A 60 6.81 26.11 -6.60
C LYS A 60 7.71 27.10 -5.87
N ALA A 61 8.43 26.66 -4.83
CA ALA A 61 9.41 27.48 -4.12
C ALA A 61 10.75 27.65 -4.88
N SER A 62 10.85 27.15 -6.12
CA SER A 62 12.08 27.17 -6.94
C SER A 62 13.31 26.53 -6.26
N LYS A 63 13.09 25.63 -5.29
CA LYS A 63 14.17 24.87 -4.61
C LYS A 63 14.65 23.69 -5.44
N ILE A 64 13.77 23.14 -6.27
CA ILE A 64 14.07 22.08 -7.24
C ILE A 64 13.65 22.58 -8.61
N ASP A 65 14.62 22.68 -9.53
CA ASP A 65 14.39 23.03 -10.92
C ASP A 65 15.11 22.02 -11.81
N GLN A 66 14.37 21.04 -12.33
CA GLN A 66 14.90 19.98 -13.18
C GLN A 66 15.56 20.50 -14.46
N ARG A 67 15.19 21.71 -14.92
CA ARG A 67 15.76 22.29 -16.16
C ARG A 67 17.15 22.89 -15.93
N LYS A 68 17.47 23.26 -14.69
CA LYS A 68 18.71 23.96 -14.34
C LYS A 68 19.70 23.07 -13.59
N MET A 69 19.20 22.08 -12.85
CA MET A 69 20.04 21.21 -12.03
C MET A 69 20.67 20.09 -12.86
N PRO A 70 21.97 19.80 -12.70
CA PRO A 70 22.56 18.58 -13.25
C PRO A 70 21.99 17.36 -12.51
N GLU A 71 21.91 16.22 -13.21
CA GLU A 71 21.29 14.99 -12.70
C GLU A 71 21.86 14.53 -11.35
N ALA A 72 23.18 14.63 -11.15
CA ALA A 72 23.81 14.25 -9.89
C ALA A 72 23.36 15.12 -8.69
N LEU A 73 23.19 16.42 -8.91
CA LEU A 73 22.70 17.35 -7.87
C LEU A 73 21.21 17.12 -7.62
N LEU A 74 20.43 16.91 -8.68
CA LEU A 74 19.01 16.56 -8.57
C LEU A 74 18.83 15.29 -7.74
N LEU A 75 19.60 14.24 -8.02
CA LEU A 75 19.56 12.98 -7.27
C LEU A 75 19.91 13.20 -5.79
N ALA A 76 20.99 13.91 -5.49
CA ALA A 76 21.37 14.21 -4.10
C ALA A 76 20.29 15.03 -3.35
N ALA A 77 19.64 15.97 -4.05
CA ALA A 77 18.52 16.72 -3.49
C ALA A 77 17.29 15.83 -3.25
N LEU A 78 17.03 14.86 -4.14
CA LEU A 78 15.92 13.91 -4.01
C LEU A 78 16.16 12.96 -2.83
N GLU A 79 17.35 12.36 -2.75
CA GLU A 79 17.74 11.45 -1.66
C GLU A 79 17.69 12.10 -0.29
N LYS A 80 18.02 13.40 -0.20
CA LYS A 80 17.95 14.15 1.06
C LYS A 80 16.53 14.45 1.52
N ASN A 81 15.59 14.62 0.59
CA ASN A 81 14.28 15.21 0.88
C ASN A 81 13.10 14.25 0.73
N PHE A 82 13.27 13.12 0.03
CA PHE A 82 12.19 12.22 -0.31
C PHE A 82 12.59 10.76 -0.07
N GLU A 83 11.60 9.97 0.33
CA GLU A 83 11.74 8.53 0.43
C GLU A 83 11.72 7.92 -0.98
N ALA A 84 12.64 6.99 -1.22
CA ALA A 84 12.69 6.26 -2.48
C ALA A 84 11.49 5.31 -2.60
N ASP A 85 11.04 5.07 -3.83
CA ASP A 85 10.04 4.05 -4.10
C ASP A 85 10.62 2.65 -3.81
N PRO A 86 10.06 1.89 -2.82
CA PRO A 86 10.52 0.54 -2.50
C PRO A 86 10.27 -0.46 -3.63
N CYS A 87 9.31 -0.17 -4.53
CA CYS A 87 8.96 -1.01 -5.67
C CYS A 87 9.82 -0.73 -6.91
N ALA A 88 10.64 0.34 -6.89
CA ALA A 88 11.52 0.65 -8.00
C ALA A 88 12.71 -0.34 -8.05
N SER A 89 12.84 -1.03 -9.17
CA SER A 89 13.92 -2.00 -9.44
C SER A 89 15.23 -1.34 -9.91
N GLY A 90 15.21 -0.04 -10.24
CA GLY A 90 16.37 0.72 -10.70
C GLY A 90 17.21 1.35 -9.58
N THR A 91 18.39 1.86 -9.94
CA THR A 91 19.27 2.63 -9.05
C THR A 91 19.21 4.12 -9.37
N GLY A 92 19.59 4.97 -8.41
CA GLY A 92 19.63 6.43 -8.59
C GLY A 92 18.26 7.05 -8.90
N LEU A 93 18.18 7.81 -10.00
CA LEU A 93 16.99 8.59 -10.39
C LEU A 93 15.73 7.75 -10.62
N SER A 94 15.87 6.49 -11.05
CA SER A 94 14.74 5.60 -11.28
C SER A 94 13.92 5.36 -9.98
N ARG A 95 14.57 5.41 -8.82
CA ARG A 95 13.90 5.30 -7.50
C ARG A 95 12.97 6.48 -7.18
N TYR A 96 13.11 7.57 -7.91
CA TYR A 96 12.34 8.80 -7.77
C TYR A 96 11.53 9.14 -9.03
N GLU A 97 11.37 8.17 -9.93
CA GLU A 97 10.69 8.37 -11.22
C GLU A 97 9.27 8.88 -11.02
N TYR A 98 8.56 8.44 -9.98
CA TYR A 98 7.21 8.91 -9.64
C TYR A 98 7.11 10.42 -9.31
N LEU A 99 8.24 11.08 -9.04
CA LEU A 99 8.36 12.54 -8.87
C LEU A 99 8.85 13.22 -10.15
N VAL A 100 9.92 12.67 -10.74
CA VAL A 100 10.57 13.30 -11.90
C VAL A 100 9.69 13.25 -13.15
N SER A 101 8.92 12.17 -13.33
CA SER A 101 7.98 11.99 -14.45
C SER A 101 6.67 12.80 -14.33
N MET A 102 6.51 13.60 -13.26
CA MET A 102 5.29 14.39 -13.08
C MET A 102 5.15 15.45 -14.17
N SER A 103 3.96 15.52 -14.78
CA SER A 103 3.63 16.57 -15.76
C SER A 103 3.69 17.96 -15.13
N TYR A 104 4.16 18.96 -15.88
CA TYR A 104 4.15 20.36 -15.42
C TYR A 104 2.74 20.85 -15.00
N ARG A 105 1.69 20.34 -15.64
CA ARG A 105 0.28 20.65 -15.29
C ARG A 105 -0.12 20.16 -13.90
N SER A 106 0.66 19.28 -13.28
CA SER A 106 0.39 18.79 -11.93
C SER A 106 0.81 19.77 -10.83
N PHE A 107 1.57 20.82 -11.16
CA PHE A 107 2.05 21.84 -10.21
C PHE A 107 1.02 22.97 -9.96
N THR A 108 -0.27 22.65 -9.92
CA THR A 108 -1.33 23.60 -9.57
C THR A 108 -1.79 23.45 -8.11
N ASP A 109 -2.39 24.50 -7.56
CA ASP A 109 -2.91 24.48 -6.19
C ASP A 109 -4.12 23.55 -6.05
N GLU A 110 -4.95 23.40 -7.10
CA GLU A 110 -6.07 22.45 -7.11
C GLU A 110 -5.55 21.01 -7.01
N ASN A 111 -4.48 20.68 -7.72
CA ASN A 111 -3.90 19.35 -7.62
C ASN A 111 -3.25 19.12 -6.24
N ALA A 112 -2.59 20.14 -5.66
CA ALA A 112 -2.02 20.03 -4.32
C ALA A 112 -3.10 19.84 -3.23
N THR A 113 -4.23 20.55 -3.32
CA THR A 113 -5.35 20.35 -2.39
C THR A 113 -6.00 18.97 -2.57
N ARG A 114 -6.16 18.52 -3.82
CA ARG A 114 -6.64 17.16 -4.14
C ARG A 114 -5.74 16.07 -3.57
N ILE A 115 -4.42 16.20 -3.67
CA ILE A 115 -3.51 15.19 -3.08
C ILE A 115 -3.61 15.21 -1.55
N LYS A 116 -3.73 16.39 -0.91
CA LYS A 116 -3.92 16.48 0.55
C LYS A 116 -5.22 15.82 1.02
N THR A 117 -6.31 15.93 0.26
CA THR A 117 -7.56 15.23 0.61
C THR A 117 -7.42 13.72 0.47
N LEU A 118 -6.71 13.25 -0.55
CA LEU A 118 -6.39 11.82 -0.72
C LEU A 118 -5.53 11.28 0.43
N VAL A 119 -4.50 12.01 0.87
CA VAL A 119 -3.69 11.64 2.03
C VAL A 119 -4.57 11.46 3.27
N LYS A 120 -5.44 12.44 3.56
CA LYS A 120 -6.37 12.35 4.70
C LYS A 120 -7.34 11.16 4.58
N LYS A 121 -7.75 10.80 3.37
CA LYS A 121 -8.60 9.62 3.13
C LYS A 121 -7.82 8.34 3.45
N ARG A 122 -6.61 8.18 2.92
CA ARG A 122 -5.76 7.01 3.19
C ARG A 122 -5.39 6.90 4.66
N GLU A 123 -5.11 8.01 5.33
CA GLU A 123 -4.84 8.02 6.77
C GLU A 123 -6.03 7.49 7.60
N LYS A 124 -7.27 7.84 7.20
CA LYS A 124 -8.48 7.30 7.83
C LYS A 124 -8.64 5.81 7.56
N GLU A 125 -8.39 5.37 6.33
CA GLU A 125 -8.44 3.94 5.96
C GLU A 125 -7.41 3.12 6.75
N VAL A 126 -6.18 3.62 6.91
CA VAL A 126 -5.15 2.96 7.73
C VAL A 126 -5.63 2.82 9.19
N LYS A 127 -6.11 3.91 9.80
CA LYS A 127 -6.61 3.87 11.18
C LYS A 127 -7.78 2.91 11.35
N LEU A 128 -8.66 2.81 10.35
CA LEU A 128 -9.76 1.86 10.36
C LEU A 128 -9.26 0.42 10.33
N ILE A 129 -8.35 0.08 9.40
CA ILE A 129 -7.81 -1.28 9.26
C ILE A 129 -6.90 -1.68 10.45
N GLU A 130 -6.19 -0.71 11.04
CA GLU A 130 -5.41 -0.94 12.26
C GLU A 130 -6.32 -1.24 13.46
N ALA A 131 -7.49 -0.60 13.53
CA ALA A 131 -8.48 -0.85 14.57
C ALA A 131 -9.25 -2.18 14.38
N THR A 132 -9.41 -2.65 13.14
CA THR A 132 -10.06 -3.95 12.88
C THR A 132 -9.10 -5.10 13.13
N THR A 133 -9.65 -6.21 13.62
CA THR A 133 -8.92 -7.47 13.79
C THR A 133 -9.10 -8.39 12.58
N ALA A 134 -8.19 -9.34 12.38
CA ALA A 134 -8.32 -10.36 11.32
C ALA A 134 -9.64 -11.17 11.44
N GLN A 135 -10.08 -11.43 12.68
CA GLN A 135 -11.35 -12.10 12.96
C GLN A 135 -12.55 -11.26 12.51
N GLN A 136 -12.58 -9.97 12.84
CA GLN A 136 -13.64 -9.06 12.40
C GLN A 136 -13.69 -8.94 10.88
N MET A 137 -12.53 -8.79 10.22
CA MET A 137 -12.47 -8.76 8.75
C MET A 137 -13.04 -10.03 8.11
N TRP A 138 -12.86 -11.18 8.75
CA TRP A 138 -13.42 -12.43 8.27
C TRP A 138 -14.94 -12.50 8.51
N ILE A 139 -15.41 -12.12 9.70
CA ILE A 139 -16.84 -12.06 10.03
C ILE A 139 -17.58 -11.12 9.07
N ASP A 140 -17.05 -9.93 8.83
CA ASP A 140 -17.64 -8.95 7.91
C ASP A 140 -17.72 -9.52 6.48
N ALA A 141 -16.70 -10.24 6.04
CA ALA A 141 -16.70 -10.89 4.73
C ALA A 141 -17.76 -11.99 4.63
N ILE A 142 -17.99 -12.75 5.71
CA ILE A 142 -19.08 -13.75 5.77
C ILE A 142 -20.44 -13.05 5.72
N MET A 143 -20.63 -11.98 6.49
CA MET A 143 -21.87 -11.20 6.48
C MET A 143 -22.16 -10.61 5.10
N ASP A 144 -21.16 -10.07 4.41
CA ASP A 144 -21.30 -9.56 3.04
C ASP A 144 -21.66 -10.68 2.05
N MET A 145 -21.11 -11.89 2.21
CA MET A 145 -21.51 -13.04 1.39
C MET A 145 -22.97 -13.46 1.63
N LEU A 146 -23.42 -13.48 2.89
CA LEU A 146 -24.80 -13.84 3.25
C LEU A 146 -25.82 -12.80 2.77
N ASN A 147 -25.46 -11.52 2.77
CA ASN A 147 -26.34 -10.45 2.29
C ASN A 147 -26.49 -10.45 0.75
N ARG A 148 -25.62 -11.16 0.02
CA ARG A 148 -25.64 -11.27 -1.44
C ARG A 148 -26.36 -12.52 -1.95
N SER A 149 -26.66 -13.47 -1.08
CA SER A 149 -27.42 -14.71 -1.38
C SER A 149 -28.90 -14.56 -1.06
#